data_AF-A0A0A8URV7-F1
#
_entry.id   AF-A0A0A8URV7-F1
#
_cell.length_a   1.000
_cell.length_b   1.000
_cell.length_c   1.000
_cell.angle_alpha   90.00
_cell.angle_beta   90.00
_cell.angle_gamma   90.00
#
_symmetry.space_group_name_H-M   'P 1'
#
loop_
_entity.id
_entity.type
_entity.pdbx_description
1 polymer ?
#
loop_
_entity_poly.entity_id
_entity_poly.type
_entity_poly.pdbx_seq_one_letter_code
_entity_poly.pdbx_strand_id
1 'polypeptide(L)'
;MAFARNILWLVIFLLSGWGVQNVQAEETDQFTLPPGELVDIGPLMSHRIFDILEKAMNQTNLEIQQLEAKAKDSRRVASQLALRRTDAYIIELIYKEVGIGLPESTLERWVHWGRFPKELQPMRYTAIWPWKTVYWLVISQFPGTLFLLSPTINMYGHYFGTDKIGHFFQQGRGYYKVYMRHLARGKSPEQAHTAMVIRGQRQEDGLYGTMINGIYSNGDLSANYAGWKFYMNLAHPVKIGNQLLPPIIVLNGNKWEFAQKIDKDTLLKPYINDNLNEAWNPCHYFFMRSQIRRNIKKRCTEWIQRTGLTRTKVQKKLIETSLWMGEDYGHWLPIKDAVTLDVCFSG
;
A
#
# COMPACT_ATOMS: atom_id res chain seq x y z
N MET A 1 2.76 19.96 48.98
CA MET A 1 1.91 19.41 47.90
C MET A 1 2.23 20.03 46.52
N ALA A 2 3.50 20.16 46.15
CA ALA A 2 3.93 20.61 44.81
C ALA A 2 4.86 19.59 44.12
N PHE A 3 5.36 18.60 44.88
CA PHE A 3 6.30 17.61 44.38
C PHE A 3 5.61 16.46 43.61
N ALA A 4 4.36 16.15 43.94
CA ALA A 4 3.58 15.11 43.27
C ALA A 4 3.09 15.52 41.85
N ARG A 5 3.07 16.83 41.53
CA ARG A 5 2.62 17.33 40.22
C ARG A 5 3.70 17.25 39.13
N ASN A 6 4.97 17.19 39.53
CA ASN A 6 6.11 17.09 38.60
C ASN A 6 6.44 15.64 38.21
N ILE A 7 6.03 14.66 39.02
CA ILE A 7 6.18 13.23 38.68
C ILE A 7 5.15 12.82 37.62
N LEU A 8 3.96 13.43 37.61
CA LEU A 8 2.93 13.15 36.59
C LEU A 8 3.35 13.62 35.19
N TRP A 9 4.09 14.73 35.08
CA TRP A 9 4.64 15.18 33.79
C TRP A 9 5.81 14.33 33.31
N LEU A 10 6.67 13.84 34.22
CA LEU A 10 7.75 12.91 33.87
C LEU A 10 7.23 11.53 33.44
N VAL A 11 6.10 11.06 33.99
CA VAL A 11 5.46 9.82 33.55
C VAL A 11 4.74 10.00 32.20
N ILE A 12 4.16 11.17 31.90
CA ILE A 12 3.62 11.47 30.56
C ILE A 12 4.75 11.63 29.52
N PHE A 13 5.92 12.16 29.91
CA PHE A 13 7.09 12.27 29.02
C PHE A 13 7.84 10.94 28.84
N LEU A 14 7.74 10.02 29.80
CA LEU A 14 8.33 8.67 29.70
C LEU A 14 7.36 7.65 29.07
N LEU A 15 6.05 7.91 29.07
CA LEU A 15 5.05 7.11 28.35
C LEU A 15 4.77 7.59 26.92
N SER A 16 5.31 8.74 26.50
CA SER A 16 5.43 9.10 25.07
C SER A 16 6.70 8.52 24.42
N GLY A 17 7.58 7.91 25.21
CA GLY A 17 8.90 7.41 24.78
C GLY A 17 8.93 6.02 24.14
N TRP A 18 7.82 5.28 24.10
CA TRP A 18 7.76 3.93 23.52
C TRP A 18 6.68 3.88 22.44
N GLY A 19 7.02 4.34 21.24
CA GLY A 19 6.16 4.19 20.07
C GLY A 19 6.34 5.19 18.93
N VAL A 20 7.22 6.18 19.04
CA VAL A 20 7.64 6.99 17.88
C VAL A 20 9.02 6.53 17.45
N GLN A 21 9.06 5.31 16.92
CA GLN A 21 10.19 4.86 16.11
C GLN A 21 10.11 5.63 14.80
N ASN A 22 11.23 6.22 14.35
CA ASN A 22 11.34 7.04 13.15
C ASN A 22 10.59 6.39 11.98
N VAL A 23 9.39 6.91 11.70
CA VAL A 23 8.65 6.58 10.50
C VAL A 23 9.32 7.39 9.40
N GLN A 24 10.19 6.74 8.64
CA GLN A 24 10.61 7.28 7.35
C GLN A 24 9.43 7.07 6.41
N ALA A 25 8.76 8.14 6.01
CA ALA A 25 7.84 8.10 4.89
C ALA A 25 8.68 7.98 3.62
N GLU A 26 8.64 6.82 2.98
CA GLU A 26 9.34 6.56 1.72
C GLU A 26 8.52 7.14 0.57
N GLU A 27 8.86 8.35 0.16
CA GLU A 27 8.27 8.98 -1.02
C GLU A 27 8.92 8.43 -2.29
N THR A 28 8.23 8.56 -3.42
CA THR A 28 8.77 8.20 -4.72
C THR A 28 8.71 9.39 -5.69
N ASP A 29 9.58 9.38 -6.71
CA ASP A 29 9.53 10.35 -7.79
C ASP A 29 9.16 9.66 -9.08
N GLN A 30 7.86 9.67 -9.38
CA GLN A 30 7.33 9.09 -10.60
C GLN A 30 7.16 10.10 -11.72
N PHE A 31 7.42 11.39 -11.48
CA PHE A 31 7.48 12.39 -12.54
C PHE A 31 8.78 12.28 -13.34
N THR A 32 9.83 11.68 -12.77
CA THR A 32 11.05 11.31 -13.50
C THR A 32 10.86 9.92 -14.12
N LEU A 33 10.77 9.86 -15.45
CA LEU A 33 10.61 8.59 -16.14
C LEU A 33 11.91 7.75 -16.10
N PRO A 34 11.83 6.41 -15.94
CA PRO A 34 12.99 5.53 -16.13
C PRO A 34 13.58 5.69 -17.55
N PRO A 35 14.90 5.52 -17.76
CA PRO A 35 15.53 5.77 -19.07
C PRO A 35 15.05 4.84 -20.19
N GLY A 36 14.51 3.68 -19.84
CA GLY A 36 13.87 2.72 -20.73
C GLY A 36 12.67 2.07 -20.04
N GLU A 37 12.02 1.13 -20.70
CA GLU A 37 10.95 0.34 -20.07
C GLU A 37 11.52 -0.54 -18.96
N LEU A 38 10.79 -0.63 -17.85
CA LEU A 38 11.12 -1.56 -16.77
C LEU A 38 10.46 -2.91 -17.05
N VAL A 39 11.18 -3.98 -16.71
CA VAL A 39 10.64 -5.35 -16.77
C VAL A 39 9.39 -5.42 -15.90
N ASP A 40 8.32 -5.98 -16.46
CA ASP A 40 7.08 -6.23 -15.72
C ASP A 40 7.28 -7.37 -14.71
N ILE A 41 7.27 -7.04 -13.42
CA ILE A 41 7.43 -7.98 -12.32
C ILE A 41 6.09 -8.42 -11.70
N GLY A 42 4.96 -8.06 -12.30
CA GLY A 42 3.61 -8.45 -11.87
C GLY A 42 3.45 -9.96 -11.70
N PRO A 43 3.81 -10.78 -12.71
CA PRO A 43 3.78 -12.23 -12.60
C PRO A 43 4.69 -12.78 -11.48
N LEU A 44 5.93 -12.28 -11.39
CA LEU A 44 6.87 -12.67 -10.33
C LEU A 44 6.30 -12.42 -8.93
N MET A 45 5.71 -11.25 -8.72
CA MET A 45 5.05 -10.88 -7.46
C MET A 45 3.86 -11.79 -7.15
N SER A 46 3.07 -12.15 -8.16
CA SER A 46 1.90 -13.01 -7.99
C SER A 46 2.24 -14.46 -7.71
N HIS A 47 3.29 -14.98 -8.33
CA HIS A 47 3.85 -16.29 -7.98
C HIS A 47 4.31 -16.30 -6.53
N ARG A 48 5.02 -15.24 -6.10
CA ARG A 48 5.47 -15.13 -4.71
C ARG A 48 4.30 -15.14 -3.72
N ILE A 49 3.22 -14.41 -4.01
CA ILE A 49 2.02 -14.43 -3.16
C ILE A 49 1.33 -15.79 -3.22
N PHE A 50 1.20 -16.40 -4.40
CA PHE A 50 0.64 -17.74 -4.54
C PHE A 50 1.36 -18.75 -3.63
N ASP A 51 2.69 -18.77 -3.64
CA ASP A 51 3.50 -19.67 -2.82
C ASP A 51 3.29 -19.42 -1.31
N ILE A 52 3.13 -18.15 -0.91
CA ILE A 52 2.82 -17.78 0.48
C ILE A 52 1.43 -18.28 0.88
N LEU A 53 0.43 -18.16 0.01
CA LEU A 53 -0.92 -18.67 0.24
C LEU A 53 -0.92 -20.20 0.38
N GLU A 54 -0.23 -20.89 -0.53
CA GLU A 54 -0.11 -22.36 -0.50
C GLU A 54 0.58 -22.83 0.79
N LYS A 55 1.69 -22.18 1.17
CA LYS A 55 2.38 -22.44 2.44
C LYS A 55 1.47 -22.23 3.65
N ALA A 56 0.73 -21.12 3.70
CA ALA A 56 -0.16 -20.80 4.82
C ALA A 56 -1.32 -21.80 4.94
N MET A 57 -1.92 -22.21 3.81
CA MET A 57 -2.97 -23.23 3.78
C MET A 57 -2.44 -24.59 4.22
N ASN A 58 -1.30 -25.04 3.68
CA ASN A 58 -0.69 -26.31 4.03
C ASN A 58 -0.33 -26.39 5.52
N GLN A 59 0.25 -25.31 6.07
CA GLN A 59 0.51 -25.21 7.50
C GLN A 59 -0.79 -25.30 8.31
N THR A 60 -1.81 -24.51 7.95
CA THR A 60 -3.08 -24.46 8.70
C THR A 60 -3.80 -25.81 8.65
N ASN A 61 -3.79 -26.49 7.51
CA ASN A 61 -4.40 -27.81 7.33
C ASN A 61 -3.73 -28.88 8.18
N LEU A 62 -2.40 -28.87 8.25
CA LEU A 62 -1.65 -29.77 9.12
C LEU A 62 -1.98 -29.52 10.60
N GLU A 63 -2.06 -28.25 11.01
CA GLU A 63 -2.45 -27.89 12.36
C GLU A 63 -3.89 -28.34 12.69
N ILE A 64 -4.83 -28.18 11.76
CA ILE A 64 -6.22 -28.67 11.92
C ILE A 64 -6.21 -30.19 12.14
N GLN A 65 -5.56 -30.95 11.27
CA GLN A 65 -5.50 -32.41 11.37
C GLN A 65 -4.93 -32.88 12.71
N GLN A 66 -3.88 -32.22 13.21
CA GLN A 66 -3.26 -32.55 14.49
C GLN A 66 -4.15 -32.23 15.70
N LEU A 67 -4.93 -31.15 15.62
CA LEU A 67 -5.80 -30.70 16.71
C LEU A 67 -7.11 -31.50 16.76
N GLU A 68 -7.63 -31.96 15.63
CA GLU A 68 -8.90 -32.68 15.54
C GLU A 68 -8.99 -33.90 16.44
N ALA A 69 -7.96 -34.74 16.45
CA ALA A 69 -7.93 -35.96 17.27
C ALA A 69 -8.01 -35.66 18.77
N LYS A 70 -7.48 -34.51 19.20
CA LYS A 70 -7.33 -34.12 20.61
C LYS A 70 -8.39 -33.11 21.08
N ALA A 71 -9.19 -32.56 20.16
CA ALA A 71 -10.14 -31.51 20.47
C ALA A 71 -11.30 -31.98 21.36
N LYS A 72 -11.63 -33.27 21.32
CA LYS A 72 -12.68 -33.88 22.15
C LYS A 72 -12.32 -33.89 23.65
N ASP A 73 -11.03 -33.97 23.96
CA ASP A 73 -10.55 -34.19 25.33
C ASP A 73 -10.10 -32.89 26.02
N SER A 74 -10.08 -31.76 25.31
CA SER A 74 -9.59 -30.49 25.86
C SER A 74 -10.26 -29.27 25.25
N ARG A 75 -10.93 -28.48 26.11
CA ARG A 75 -11.50 -27.17 25.75
C ARG A 75 -10.47 -26.22 25.14
N ARG A 76 -9.21 -26.27 25.60
CA ARG A 76 -8.12 -25.45 25.05
C ARG A 76 -7.80 -25.86 23.61
N VAL A 77 -7.71 -27.16 23.34
CA VAL A 77 -7.44 -27.69 22.00
C VAL A 77 -8.62 -27.40 21.06
N ALA A 78 -9.86 -27.55 21.54
CA ALA A 78 -11.06 -27.18 20.78
C ALA A 78 -11.06 -25.68 20.39
N SER A 79 -10.67 -24.80 21.31
CA SER A 79 -10.52 -23.37 21.02
C SER A 79 -9.42 -23.08 20.01
N GLN A 80 -8.27 -23.77 20.10
CA GLN A 80 -7.21 -23.65 19.10
C GLN A 80 -7.67 -24.11 17.71
N LEU A 81 -8.37 -25.25 17.62
CA LEU A 81 -8.95 -25.76 16.38
C LEU A 81 -9.96 -24.77 15.78
N ALA A 82 -10.87 -24.23 16.61
CA ALA A 82 -11.83 -23.22 16.18
C ALA A 82 -11.14 -21.99 15.59
N LEU A 83 -10.01 -21.55 16.19
CA LEU A 83 -9.22 -20.44 15.66
C LEU A 83 -8.63 -20.76 14.26
N ARG A 84 -8.12 -21.98 14.01
CA ARG A 84 -7.55 -22.36 12.70
C ARG A 84 -8.60 -22.41 11.59
N ARG A 85 -9.88 -22.53 11.96
CA ARG A 85 -11.02 -22.50 11.03
C ARG A 85 -11.49 -21.09 10.71
N THR A 86 -10.90 -20.05 11.27
CA THR A 86 -11.27 -18.66 10.95
C THR A 86 -10.36 -18.08 9.87
N ASP A 87 -10.94 -17.23 9.04
CA ASP A 87 -10.23 -16.38 8.08
C ASP A 87 -9.16 -15.52 8.77
N ALA A 88 -9.46 -14.98 9.95
CA ALA A 88 -8.55 -14.16 10.73
C ALA A 88 -7.22 -14.87 11.04
N TYR A 89 -7.23 -16.18 11.28
CA TYR A 89 -6.01 -16.93 11.56
C TYR A 89 -5.09 -17.03 10.35
N ILE A 90 -5.64 -17.48 9.21
CA ILE A 90 -4.84 -17.67 8.00
C ILE A 90 -4.39 -16.33 7.41
N ILE A 91 -5.21 -15.29 7.48
CA ILE A 91 -4.84 -13.91 7.10
C ILE A 91 -3.65 -13.41 7.94
N GLU A 92 -3.64 -13.70 9.24
CA GLU A 92 -2.51 -13.33 10.11
C GLU A 92 -1.23 -14.11 9.81
N LEU A 93 -1.34 -15.38 9.37
CA LEU A 93 -0.19 -16.13 8.88
C LEU A 93 0.37 -15.54 7.58
N ILE A 94 -0.49 -15.21 6.62
CA ILE A 94 -0.10 -14.57 5.37
C ILE A 94 0.56 -13.22 5.64
N TYR A 95 -0.06 -12.39 6.48
CA TYR A 95 0.47 -11.07 6.86
C TYR A 95 1.90 -11.15 7.42
N LYS A 96 2.23 -12.19 8.20
CA LYS A 96 3.58 -12.36 8.77
C LYS A 96 4.67 -12.51 7.71
N GLU A 97 4.34 -13.04 6.54
CA GLU A 97 5.28 -13.28 5.44
C GLU A 97 5.42 -12.07 4.51
N VAL A 98 4.44 -11.16 4.49
CA VAL A 98 4.39 -10.04 3.53
C VAL A 98 4.51 -8.66 4.18
N GLY A 99 3.86 -8.43 5.32
CA GLY A 99 3.54 -7.10 5.83
C GLY A 99 4.22 -6.73 7.15
N ILE A 100 5.17 -7.54 7.65
CA ILE A 100 5.95 -7.21 8.85
C ILE A 100 7.20 -6.42 8.50
N GLY A 101 7.44 -5.34 9.24
CA GLY A 101 8.69 -4.59 9.19
C GLY A 101 8.48 -3.11 9.43
N LEU A 102 9.54 -2.42 9.82
CA LEU A 102 9.67 -0.97 9.78
C LEU A 102 11.13 -0.65 9.37
N PRO A 103 11.39 0.40 8.57
CA PRO A 103 10.40 1.25 7.90
C PRO A 103 9.64 0.53 6.78
N GLU A 104 10.32 -0.38 6.05
CA GLU A 104 9.74 -1.16 4.96
C GLU A 104 9.11 -2.48 5.45
N SER A 105 8.05 -2.92 4.78
CA SER A 105 7.49 -4.25 4.96
C SER A 105 8.40 -5.37 4.42
N THR A 106 8.12 -6.63 4.76
CA THR A 106 8.94 -7.78 4.32
C THR A 106 8.97 -7.90 2.80
N LEU A 107 7.82 -7.77 2.15
CA LEU A 107 7.75 -7.92 0.69
C LEU A 107 8.32 -6.71 -0.04
N GLU A 108 8.06 -5.51 0.46
CA GLU A 108 8.69 -4.28 -0.03
C GLU A 108 10.21 -4.37 0.03
N ARG A 109 10.80 -4.74 1.18
CA ARG A 109 12.26 -4.90 1.33
C ARG A 109 12.83 -5.93 0.36
N TRP A 110 12.11 -7.04 0.13
CA TRP A 110 12.50 -8.03 -0.86
C TRP A 110 12.51 -7.44 -2.27
N VAL A 111 11.49 -6.65 -2.63
CA VAL A 111 11.43 -5.98 -3.94
C VAL A 111 12.36 -4.80 -4.02
N HIS A 112 12.71 -4.08 -2.95
CA HIS A 112 13.60 -2.92 -2.99
C HIS A 112 15.07 -3.36 -3.01
N TRP A 113 15.46 -4.28 -2.13
CA TRP A 113 16.85 -4.63 -1.87
C TRP A 113 17.25 -6.03 -2.33
N GLY A 114 16.28 -6.88 -2.67
CA GLY A 114 16.55 -8.24 -3.13
C GLY A 114 17.40 -8.25 -4.40
N ARG A 115 18.22 -9.31 -4.55
CA ARG A 115 19.00 -9.58 -5.76
C ARG A 115 18.18 -10.47 -6.68
N PHE A 116 18.06 -10.05 -7.94
CA PHE A 116 17.28 -10.74 -8.95
C PHE A 116 18.16 -11.12 -10.15
N PRO A 117 17.81 -12.20 -10.87
CA PRO A 117 18.49 -12.60 -12.11
C PRO A 117 18.61 -11.46 -13.13
N LYS A 118 19.59 -11.56 -14.04
CA LYS A 118 19.90 -10.49 -15.01
C LYS A 118 18.75 -10.25 -15.98
N GLU A 119 17.96 -11.27 -16.24
CA GLU A 119 16.80 -11.25 -17.14
C GLU A 119 15.68 -10.34 -16.62
N LEU A 120 15.66 -10.06 -15.31
CA LEU A 120 14.74 -9.12 -14.68
C LEU A 120 15.31 -7.70 -14.60
N GLN A 121 16.46 -7.41 -15.20
CA GLN A 121 17.04 -6.06 -15.16
C GLN A 121 16.79 -5.29 -16.46
N PRO A 122 16.36 -4.01 -16.40
CA PRO A 122 16.06 -3.25 -15.19
C PRO A 122 14.62 -3.48 -14.69
N MET A 123 14.45 -3.95 -13.45
CA MET A 123 13.12 -4.05 -12.79
C MET A 123 12.79 -2.82 -11.94
N ARG A 124 13.81 -2.04 -11.57
CA ARG A 124 13.71 -0.88 -10.67
C ARG A 124 14.39 0.33 -11.28
N TYR A 125 13.90 1.50 -10.94
CA TYR A 125 14.54 2.76 -11.25
C TYR A 125 14.48 3.74 -10.09
N THR A 126 15.65 4.26 -9.74
CA THR A 126 15.78 5.43 -8.86
C THR A 126 16.73 6.40 -9.54
N ALA A 127 16.39 7.69 -9.56
CA ALA A 127 17.30 8.70 -10.09
C ALA A 127 18.57 8.75 -9.23
N ILE A 128 19.72 8.38 -9.82
CA ILE A 128 21.01 8.29 -9.13
C ILE A 128 21.45 9.65 -8.57
N TRP A 129 21.12 10.72 -9.28
CA TRP A 129 21.57 12.07 -8.93
C TRP A 129 20.44 12.90 -8.32
N PRO A 130 20.66 13.60 -7.19
CA PRO A 130 19.62 14.41 -6.54
C PRO A 130 19.00 15.50 -7.44
N TRP A 131 19.75 16.06 -8.40
CA TRP A 131 19.22 17.06 -9.34
C TRP A 131 18.36 16.46 -10.46
N LYS A 132 18.35 15.13 -10.59
CA LYS A 132 17.51 14.38 -11.51
C LYS A 132 16.20 13.94 -10.88
N THR A 133 15.82 14.46 -9.70
CA THR A 133 14.46 14.26 -9.12
C THR A 133 13.60 15.54 -9.12
N VAL A 134 12.30 15.42 -8.93
CA VAL A 134 11.41 16.59 -8.72
C VAL A 134 11.66 17.30 -7.39
N TYR A 135 12.34 16.61 -6.47
CA TYR A 135 12.72 17.10 -5.15
C TYR A 135 14.06 17.85 -5.13
N TRP A 136 14.65 18.13 -6.30
CA TRP A 136 15.86 18.95 -6.36
C TRP A 136 15.66 20.36 -5.79
N LEU A 137 16.45 20.68 -4.75
CA LEU A 137 16.35 21.92 -3.95
C LEU A 137 14.98 22.11 -3.31
N VAL A 138 14.28 21.02 -3.02
CA VAL A 138 13.04 21.01 -2.27
C VAL A 138 13.38 20.65 -0.83
N ILE A 139 13.11 21.57 0.09
CA ILE A 139 13.29 21.40 1.53
C ILE A 139 11.91 21.03 2.09
N SER A 140 11.76 19.76 2.49
CA SER A 140 10.60 19.29 3.25
C SER A 140 10.69 19.74 4.71
N GLN A 141 9.62 19.52 5.47
CA GLN A 141 9.55 19.91 6.88
C GLN A 141 10.64 19.24 7.73
N PHE A 142 11.09 18.05 7.34
CA PHE A 142 12.18 17.31 8.00
C PHE A 142 13.33 17.04 7.02
N PRO A 143 14.51 17.67 7.23
CA PRO A 143 15.69 17.46 6.37
C PRO A 143 16.06 15.98 6.28
N GLY A 144 16.35 15.47 5.07
CA GLY A 144 16.75 14.08 4.87
C GLY A 144 15.65 13.16 4.30
N THR A 145 14.37 13.51 4.48
CA THR A 145 13.23 12.65 4.08
C THR A 145 13.12 12.43 2.57
N LEU A 146 13.47 13.42 1.74
CA LEU A 146 13.41 13.33 0.28
C LEU A 146 14.70 12.80 -0.39
N PHE A 147 15.68 12.33 0.40
CA PHE A 147 16.95 11.81 -0.11
C PHE A 147 16.95 10.29 -0.31
N LEU A 148 15.99 9.57 0.27
CA LEU A 148 15.83 8.11 0.17
C LEU A 148 14.51 7.80 -0.51
N LEU A 149 14.45 8.06 -1.83
CA LEU A 149 13.25 7.79 -2.62
C LEU A 149 13.12 6.30 -2.91
N SER A 150 11.92 5.78 -2.72
CA SER A 150 11.61 4.39 -3.02
C SER A 150 11.64 4.17 -4.56
N PRO A 151 12.34 3.14 -5.08
CA PRO A 151 12.46 2.90 -6.51
C PRO A 151 11.11 2.72 -7.22
N THR A 152 11.00 3.25 -8.44
CA THR A 152 9.90 2.93 -9.34
C THR A 152 10.07 1.53 -9.91
N ILE A 153 8.99 0.75 -9.95
CA ILE A 153 8.86 -0.58 -10.56
C ILE A 153 7.71 -0.59 -11.58
N ASN A 154 7.62 -1.65 -12.37
CA ASN A 154 6.50 -1.91 -13.27
C ASN A 154 5.81 -3.23 -12.88
N MET A 155 4.52 -3.18 -12.61
CA MET A 155 3.67 -4.37 -12.45
C MET A 155 2.45 -4.25 -13.34
N TYR A 156 2.27 -5.21 -14.24
CA TYR A 156 1.15 -5.27 -15.18
C TYR A 156 1.01 -4.06 -16.10
N GLY A 157 2.12 -3.42 -16.44
CA GLY A 157 2.16 -2.18 -17.22
C GLY A 157 1.91 -0.91 -16.39
N HIS A 158 1.70 -1.03 -15.07
CA HIS A 158 1.51 0.10 -14.17
C HIS A 158 2.81 0.39 -13.42
N TYR A 159 3.24 1.65 -13.49
CA TYR A 159 4.46 2.12 -12.85
C TYR A 159 4.15 2.74 -11.50
N PHE A 160 4.83 2.32 -10.44
CA PHE A 160 4.69 2.91 -9.12
C PHE A 160 5.91 2.63 -8.23
N GLY A 161 6.02 3.30 -7.08
CA GLY A 161 7.13 3.14 -6.14
C GLY A 161 7.03 1.87 -5.29
N THR A 162 8.16 1.29 -4.91
CA THR A 162 8.19 0.08 -4.05
C THR A 162 7.51 0.27 -2.71
N ASP A 163 7.52 1.48 -2.17
CA ASP A 163 6.79 1.89 -0.97
C ASP A 163 5.29 1.52 -1.03
N LYS A 164 4.67 1.60 -2.21
CA LYS A 164 3.26 1.22 -2.40
C LYS A 164 3.02 -0.27 -2.13
N ILE A 165 4.02 -1.13 -2.29
CA ILE A 165 3.95 -2.54 -1.87
C ILE A 165 3.84 -2.63 -0.35
N GLY A 166 4.62 -1.81 0.37
CA GLY A 166 4.52 -1.65 1.81
C GLY A 166 3.13 -1.25 2.25
N HIS A 167 2.62 -0.16 1.67
CA HIS A 167 1.26 0.31 1.91
C HIS A 167 0.20 -0.77 1.65
N PHE A 168 0.30 -1.48 0.54
CA PHE A 168 -0.60 -2.58 0.19
C PHE A 168 -0.64 -3.68 1.26
N PHE A 169 0.51 -4.24 1.63
CA PHE A 169 0.54 -5.40 2.52
C PHE A 169 0.49 -5.05 4.00
N GLN A 170 1.11 -3.93 4.41
CA GLN A 170 1.20 -3.52 5.80
C GLN A 170 -0.01 -2.67 6.22
N GLN A 171 -0.21 -1.53 5.57
CA GLN A 171 -1.29 -0.61 5.93
C GLN A 171 -2.65 -1.13 5.47
N GLY A 172 -2.72 -1.83 4.34
CA GLY A 172 -3.95 -2.52 3.88
C GLY A 172 -4.48 -3.54 4.89
N ARG A 173 -3.59 -4.25 5.61
CA ARG A 173 -3.98 -5.12 6.75
C ARG A 173 -4.52 -4.31 7.92
N GLY A 174 -3.98 -3.12 8.15
CA GLY A 174 -4.51 -2.16 9.12
C GLY A 174 -5.94 -1.71 8.77
N TYR A 175 -6.19 -1.39 7.50
CA TYR A 175 -7.52 -1.04 6.99
C TYR A 175 -8.51 -2.20 7.17
N TYR A 176 -8.10 -3.42 6.79
CA TYR A 176 -8.88 -4.65 7.03
C TYR A 176 -9.27 -4.80 8.50
N LYS A 177 -8.34 -4.63 9.43
CA LYS A 177 -8.64 -4.71 10.87
C LYS A 177 -9.64 -3.67 11.35
N VAL A 178 -9.55 -2.46 10.83
CA VAL A 178 -10.47 -1.37 11.17
C VAL A 178 -11.87 -1.72 10.66
N TYR A 179 -11.97 -2.11 9.38
CA TYR A 179 -13.22 -2.51 8.75
C TYR A 179 -13.90 -3.66 9.52
N MET A 180 -13.17 -4.76 9.76
CA MET A 180 -13.70 -5.92 10.48
C MET A 180 -14.10 -5.61 11.93
N ARG A 181 -13.36 -4.73 12.63
CA ARG A 181 -13.72 -4.29 13.98
C ARG A 181 -15.04 -3.51 13.99
N HIS A 182 -15.30 -2.69 12.98
CA HIS A 182 -16.56 -1.96 12.87
C HIS A 182 -17.73 -2.90 12.58
N LEU A 183 -17.56 -3.87 11.68
CA LEU A 183 -18.56 -4.92 11.44
C LEU A 183 -18.86 -5.72 12.72
N ALA A 184 -17.84 -6.14 13.46
CA ALA A 184 -18.00 -6.86 14.73
C ALA A 184 -18.75 -6.05 15.81
N ARG A 185 -18.84 -4.73 15.67
CA ARG A 185 -19.61 -3.82 16.53
C ARG A 185 -21.02 -3.54 16.00
N GLY A 186 -21.47 -4.28 14.99
CA GLY A 186 -22.81 -4.15 14.40
C GLY A 186 -22.97 -2.95 13.47
N LYS A 187 -21.87 -2.35 12.98
CA LYS A 187 -21.93 -1.29 11.95
C LYS A 187 -22.21 -1.92 10.58
N SER A 188 -22.88 -1.17 9.71
CA SER A 188 -23.09 -1.60 8.32
C SER A 188 -21.76 -1.60 7.53
N PRO A 189 -21.68 -2.35 6.41
CA PRO A 189 -20.53 -2.30 5.50
C PRO A 189 -20.14 -0.88 5.08
N GLU A 190 -21.11 -0.02 4.79
CA GLU A 190 -20.90 1.37 4.38
C GLU A 190 -20.29 2.18 5.52
N GLN A 191 -20.83 2.05 6.74
CA GLN A 191 -20.30 2.71 7.92
C GLN A 191 -18.87 2.24 8.27
N ALA A 192 -18.59 0.95 8.11
CA ALA A 192 -17.27 0.39 8.33
C ALA A 192 -16.26 0.87 7.27
N HIS A 193 -16.68 0.93 6.00
CA HIS A 193 -15.89 1.48 4.89
C HIS A 193 -15.58 2.97 5.12
N THR A 194 -16.59 3.79 5.44
CA THR A 194 -16.39 5.21 5.74
C THR A 194 -15.42 5.42 6.92
N ALA A 195 -15.56 4.64 7.99
CA ALA A 195 -14.66 4.73 9.15
C ALA A 195 -13.21 4.37 8.80
N MET A 196 -13.01 3.37 7.93
CA MET A 196 -11.72 2.97 7.41
C MET A 196 -11.09 4.07 6.54
N VAL A 197 -11.86 4.63 5.59
CA VAL A 197 -11.40 5.72 4.71
C VAL A 197 -10.98 6.96 5.53
N ILE A 198 -11.83 7.40 6.47
CA ILE A 198 -11.52 8.54 7.35
C ILE A 198 -10.25 8.28 8.15
N ARG A 199 -10.04 7.04 8.63
CA ARG A 199 -8.81 6.69 9.35
C ARG A 199 -7.59 6.79 8.44
N GLY A 200 -7.70 6.32 7.20
CA GLY A 200 -6.67 6.48 6.18
C GLY A 200 -6.27 7.93 5.98
N GLN A 201 -7.25 8.78 5.68
CA GLN A 201 -7.05 10.21 5.50
C GLN A 201 -6.38 10.86 6.72
N ARG A 202 -6.75 10.47 7.95
CA ARG A 202 -6.11 10.97 9.18
C ARG A 202 -4.70 10.46 9.40
N GLN A 203 -4.34 9.28 8.87
CA GLN A 203 -2.96 8.79 8.95
C GLN A 203 -2.05 9.60 8.02
N GLU A 204 -2.51 9.89 6.81
CA GLU A 204 -1.82 10.73 5.82
C GLU A 204 -1.79 12.21 6.22
N ASP A 205 -2.90 12.76 6.71
CA ASP A 205 -2.98 14.15 7.19
C ASP A 205 -2.29 14.35 8.56
N GLY A 206 -2.02 13.25 9.26
CA GLY A 206 -1.44 13.23 10.60
C GLY A 206 0.05 12.87 10.61
N LEU A 207 0.42 12.02 11.58
CA LEU A 207 1.81 11.73 11.94
C LEU A 207 2.63 11.13 10.77
N TYR A 208 2.03 10.40 9.81
CA TYR A 208 2.80 9.62 8.84
C TYR A 208 3.08 10.37 7.52
N GLY A 209 2.22 11.30 7.10
CA GLY A 209 2.40 12.09 5.86
C GLY A 209 2.69 13.57 6.16
N THR A 210 1.65 14.42 6.19
CA THR A 210 1.76 15.89 6.32
C THR A 210 2.66 16.34 7.47
N MET A 211 2.64 15.65 8.61
CA MET A 211 3.42 16.05 9.77
C MET A 211 4.91 15.66 9.67
N ILE A 212 5.29 14.63 8.91
CA ILE A 212 6.70 14.15 8.82
C ILE A 212 7.38 14.57 7.52
N ASN A 213 6.69 14.54 6.38
CA ASN A 213 7.30 14.93 5.11
C ASN A 213 6.56 16.10 4.44
N GLY A 214 5.37 16.47 4.91
CA GLY A 214 4.55 17.55 4.33
C GLY A 214 3.82 17.14 3.05
N ILE A 215 3.67 15.83 2.81
CA ILE A 215 3.09 15.24 1.60
C ILE A 215 1.91 14.38 2.02
N TYR A 216 0.78 14.60 1.36
CA TYR A 216 -0.38 13.74 1.42
C TYR A 216 -0.42 12.93 0.13
N SER A 217 -0.12 11.63 0.20
CA SER A 217 -0.04 10.78 -1.00
C SER A 217 -1.37 10.10 -1.30
N ASN A 218 -1.99 10.50 -2.41
CA ASN A 218 -3.14 9.78 -2.95
C ASN A 218 -2.75 8.38 -3.46
N GLY A 219 -1.49 8.17 -3.84
CA GLY A 219 -0.94 6.87 -4.20
C GLY A 219 -0.89 5.92 -3.00
N ASP A 220 -0.48 6.41 -1.83
CA ASP A 220 -0.44 5.63 -0.58
C ASP A 220 -1.83 5.23 -0.10
N LEU A 221 -2.79 6.16 -0.12
CA LEU A 221 -4.18 5.84 0.20
C LEU A 221 -4.76 4.78 -0.72
N SER A 222 -4.47 4.90 -2.02
CA SER A 222 -4.87 3.92 -3.02
C SER A 222 -4.26 2.55 -2.74
N ALA A 223 -2.96 2.49 -2.42
CA ALA A 223 -2.27 1.26 -2.07
C ALA A 223 -2.84 0.62 -0.81
N ASN A 224 -3.10 1.40 0.24
CA ASN A 224 -3.76 0.93 1.46
C ASN A 224 -5.15 0.33 1.15
N TYR A 225 -5.92 1.00 0.30
CA TYR A 225 -7.26 0.58 -0.09
C TYR A 225 -7.26 -0.70 -0.95
N ALA A 226 -6.35 -0.79 -1.93
CA ALA A 226 -6.12 -1.99 -2.72
C ALA A 226 -5.71 -3.17 -1.84
N GLY A 227 -4.84 -2.93 -0.86
CA GLY A 227 -4.45 -3.90 0.16
C GLY A 227 -5.64 -4.38 1.00
N TRP A 228 -6.51 -3.48 1.45
CA TRP A 228 -7.76 -3.86 2.13
C TRP A 228 -8.63 -4.78 1.27
N LYS A 229 -8.84 -4.43 0.00
CA LYS A 229 -9.58 -5.27 -0.95
C LYS A 229 -8.94 -6.65 -1.09
N PHE A 230 -7.62 -6.74 -1.17
CA PHE A 230 -6.90 -8.01 -1.20
C PHE A 230 -7.14 -8.84 0.06
N TYR A 231 -6.99 -8.24 1.25
CA TYR A 231 -7.22 -8.97 2.51
C TYR A 231 -8.66 -9.41 2.69
N MET A 232 -9.64 -8.61 2.26
CA MET A 232 -11.03 -9.05 2.17
C MET A 232 -11.17 -10.22 1.20
N ASN A 233 -10.55 -10.12 0.01
CA ASN A 233 -10.69 -11.13 -1.03
C ASN A 233 -10.04 -12.48 -0.69
N LEU A 234 -9.13 -12.53 0.28
CA LEU A 234 -8.57 -13.79 0.73
C LEU A 234 -9.68 -14.78 1.10
N ALA A 235 -10.68 -14.37 1.88
CA ALA A 235 -11.73 -15.26 2.37
C ALA A 235 -13.17 -14.84 1.97
N HIS A 236 -13.35 -13.68 1.35
CA HIS A 236 -14.67 -13.13 1.00
C HIS A 236 -14.73 -12.72 -0.47
N PRO A 237 -15.91 -12.75 -1.12
CA PRO A 237 -16.06 -12.15 -2.42
C PRO A 237 -15.87 -10.63 -2.33
N VAL A 238 -15.23 -10.03 -3.32
CA VAL A 238 -15.07 -8.57 -3.40
C VAL A 238 -15.48 -8.05 -4.77
N LYS A 239 -16.10 -6.88 -4.79
CA LYS A 239 -16.31 -6.13 -6.03
C LYS A 239 -15.09 -5.24 -6.28
N ILE A 240 -14.55 -5.29 -7.49
CA ILE A 240 -13.50 -4.40 -8.01
C ILE A 240 -13.94 -3.92 -9.39
N GLY A 241 -14.23 -2.62 -9.49
CA GLY A 241 -14.87 -2.06 -10.68
C GLY A 241 -16.17 -2.78 -11.01
N ASN A 242 -16.26 -3.32 -12.23
CA ASN A 242 -17.44 -4.05 -12.69
C ASN A 242 -17.37 -5.57 -12.42
N GLN A 243 -16.28 -6.06 -11.83
CA GLN A 243 -16.07 -7.49 -11.60
C GLN A 243 -16.35 -7.86 -10.15
N LEU A 244 -17.08 -8.96 -9.95
CA LEU A 244 -17.20 -9.63 -8.66
C LEU A 244 -16.19 -10.78 -8.63
N LEU A 245 -15.16 -10.65 -7.80
CA LEU A 245 -14.16 -11.68 -7.61
C LEU A 245 -14.61 -12.63 -6.49
N PRO A 246 -14.55 -13.96 -6.70
CA PRO A 246 -14.78 -14.92 -5.62
C PRO A 246 -13.64 -14.84 -4.59
N PRO A 247 -13.83 -15.39 -3.38
CA PRO A 247 -12.73 -15.58 -2.43
C PRO A 247 -11.53 -16.27 -3.09
N ILE A 248 -10.31 -15.92 -2.69
CA ILE A 248 -9.10 -16.59 -3.19
C ILE A 248 -8.99 -17.98 -2.55
N ILE A 249 -9.26 -18.07 -1.25
CA ILE A 249 -9.23 -19.32 -0.47
C ILE A 249 -10.55 -19.52 0.29
N VAL A 250 -10.90 -20.77 0.52
CA VAL A 250 -12.10 -21.18 1.26
C VAL A 250 -11.79 -22.31 2.22
N LEU A 251 -12.52 -22.38 3.32
CA LEU A 251 -12.52 -23.55 4.20
C LEU A 251 -13.59 -24.52 3.72
N ASN A 252 -13.18 -25.61 3.07
CA ASN A 252 -14.05 -26.70 2.65
C ASN A 252 -13.98 -27.83 3.68
N GLY A 253 -15.01 -27.95 4.52
CA GLY A 253 -14.99 -28.82 5.69
C GLY A 253 -13.90 -28.40 6.68
N ASN A 254 -12.80 -29.15 6.69
CA ASN A 254 -11.65 -28.92 7.58
C ASN A 254 -10.35 -28.63 6.83
N LYS A 255 -10.47 -28.27 5.56
CA LYS A 255 -9.34 -28.03 4.69
C LYS A 255 -9.48 -26.67 4.01
N TRP A 256 -8.49 -25.81 4.25
CA TRP A 256 -8.29 -24.61 3.47
C TRP A 256 -7.73 -24.98 2.10
N GLU A 257 -8.37 -24.49 1.04
CA GLU A 257 -7.94 -24.67 -0.33
C GLU A 257 -8.30 -23.45 -1.18
N PHE A 258 -7.68 -23.32 -2.36
CA PHE A 258 -8.07 -22.29 -3.31
C PHE A 258 -9.53 -22.49 -3.73
N ALA A 259 -10.31 -21.41 -3.75
CA ALA A 259 -11.73 -21.49 -4.09
C ALA A 259 -11.97 -21.94 -5.54
N GLN A 260 -10.99 -21.68 -6.40
CA GLN A 260 -10.99 -22.04 -7.81
C GLN A 260 -9.55 -22.17 -8.31
N LYS A 261 -9.37 -22.59 -9.56
CA LYS A 261 -8.06 -22.55 -10.22
C LYS A 261 -7.57 -21.10 -10.29
N ILE A 262 -6.46 -20.82 -9.64
CA ILE A 262 -5.82 -19.50 -9.64
C ILE A 262 -4.83 -19.43 -10.81
N ASP A 263 -4.93 -18.36 -11.59
CA ASP A 263 -3.87 -17.96 -12.51
C ASP A 263 -2.75 -17.30 -11.70
N LYS A 264 -1.59 -17.98 -11.63
CA LYS A 264 -0.43 -17.52 -10.87
C LYS A 264 0.17 -16.25 -11.44
N ASP A 265 0.05 -16.02 -12.75
CA ASP A 265 0.64 -14.86 -13.41
C ASP A 265 -0.14 -13.58 -13.14
N THR A 266 -1.41 -13.69 -12.76
CA THR A 266 -2.31 -12.53 -12.64
C THR A 266 -2.99 -12.39 -11.28
N LEU A 267 -2.59 -13.15 -10.26
CA LEU A 267 -3.24 -13.15 -8.93
C LEU A 267 -3.40 -11.73 -8.35
N LEU A 268 -2.36 -10.89 -8.45
CA LEU A 268 -2.41 -9.51 -7.96
C LEU A 268 -2.97 -8.50 -8.97
N LYS A 269 -3.12 -8.88 -10.24
CA LYS A 269 -3.47 -7.95 -11.32
C LYS A 269 -4.75 -7.14 -11.06
N PRO A 270 -5.84 -7.69 -10.48
CA PRO A 270 -7.06 -6.92 -10.22
C PRO A 270 -6.86 -5.72 -9.29
N TYR A 271 -5.82 -5.73 -8.46
CA TYR A 271 -5.58 -4.69 -7.45
C TYR A 271 -4.59 -3.61 -7.88
N ILE A 272 -3.94 -3.80 -9.02
CA ILE A 272 -2.88 -2.92 -9.52
C ILE A 272 -3.42 -2.08 -10.67
N ASN A 273 -3.31 -0.76 -10.53
CA ASN A 273 -3.78 0.20 -11.53
C ASN A 273 -3.04 1.54 -11.37
N ASP A 274 -3.37 2.51 -12.23
CA ASP A 274 -2.71 3.83 -12.24
C ASP A 274 -3.02 4.70 -11.01
N ASN A 275 -3.95 4.32 -10.12
CA ASN A 275 -4.10 5.02 -8.84
C ASN A 275 -2.85 4.85 -7.95
N LEU A 276 -1.99 3.86 -8.20
CA LEU A 276 -0.71 3.72 -7.49
C LEU A 276 0.37 4.66 -8.03
N ASN A 277 0.14 5.26 -9.21
CA ASN A 277 1.12 6.10 -9.86
C ASN A 277 0.94 7.56 -9.43
N GLU A 278 1.90 8.16 -8.73
CA GLU A 278 1.83 9.52 -8.21
C GLU A 278 1.99 10.62 -9.27
N ALA A 279 2.41 10.31 -10.49
CA ALA A 279 2.32 11.28 -11.59
C ALA A 279 0.89 11.36 -12.17
N TRP A 280 0.15 10.25 -12.14
CA TRP A 280 -1.26 10.17 -12.55
C TRP A 280 -2.25 10.46 -11.42
N ASN A 281 -1.91 10.07 -10.20
CA ASN A 281 -2.67 10.21 -8.97
C ASN A 281 -1.89 11.08 -7.96
N PRO A 282 -1.80 12.40 -8.22
CA PRO A 282 -0.81 13.27 -7.63
C PRO A 282 -1.00 13.48 -6.14
N CYS A 283 0.14 13.63 -5.46
CA CYS A 283 0.19 14.01 -4.07
C CYS A 283 -0.21 15.48 -3.87
N HIS A 284 -0.67 15.78 -2.66
CA HIS A 284 -0.85 17.14 -2.21
C HIS A 284 0.36 17.57 -1.35
N TYR A 285 1.07 18.59 -1.83
CA TYR A 285 2.27 19.12 -1.19
C TYR A 285 1.94 20.41 -0.42
N PHE A 286 2.32 20.48 0.86
CA PHE A 286 2.12 21.66 1.70
C PHE A 286 3.25 22.70 1.60
N PHE A 287 4.31 22.40 0.86
CA PHE A 287 5.52 23.20 0.78
C PHE A 287 6.09 23.24 -0.64
N MET A 288 6.85 24.29 -0.95
CA MET A 288 7.71 24.44 -2.15
C MET A 288 7.10 23.99 -3.51
N ARG A 289 5.77 23.98 -3.65
CA ARG A 289 5.05 23.55 -4.86
C ARG A 289 5.55 24.20 -6.14
N SER A 290 5.87 25.48 -6.10
CA SER A 290 6.41 26.19 -7.27
C SER A 290 7.76 25.61 -7.72
N GLN A 291 8.61 25.18 -6.79
CA GLN A 291 9.88 24.50 -7.12
C GLN A 291 9.62 23.11 -7.69
N ILE A 292 8.71 22.33 -7.08
CA ILE A 292 8.35 21.00 -7.57
C ILE A 292 7.78 21.12 -8.99
N ARG A 293 6.82 22.02 -9.23
CA ARG A 293 6.26 22.30 -10.56
C ARG A 293 7.33 22.71 -11.57
N ARG A 294 8.29 23.56 -11.19
CA ARG A 294 9.44 23.91 -12.06
C ARG A 294 10.27 22.68 -12.42
N ASN A 295 10.51 21.79 -11.47
CA ASN A 295 11.26 20.57 -11.74
C ASN A 295 10.45 19.59 -12.61
N ILE A 296 9.13 19.49 -12.43
CA ILE A 296 8.26 18.72 -13.33
C ILE A 296 8.32 19.30 -14.75
N LYS A 297 8.25 20.64 -14.92
CA LYS A 297 8.36 21.29 -16.24
C LYS A 297 9.61 20.86 -17.02
N LYS A 298 10.74 20.65 -16.34
CA LYS A 298 12.00 20.18 -16.97
C LYS A 298 11.90 18.77 -17.57
N ARG A 299 10.89 17.98 -17.17
CA ARG A 299 10.68 16.58 -17.59
C ARG A 299 9.55 16.44 -18.60
N CYS A 300 8.82 17.51 -18.89
CA CYS A 300 7.66 17.48 -19.76
C CYS A 300 7.95 16.99 -21.17
N THR A 301 9.12 17.32 -21.74
CA THR A 301 9.52 16.83 -23.05
C THR A 301 9.55 15.31 -23.11
N GLU A 302 10.13 14.65 -22.11
CA GLU A 302 10.18 13.18 -22.04
C GLU A 302 8.77 12.58 -21.92
N TRP A 303 7.93 13.16 -21.05
CA TRP A 303 6.53 12.73 -20.92
C TRP A 303 5.75 12.85 -22.23
N ILE A 304 5.85 13.98 -22.92
CA ILE A 304 5.17 14.23 -24.19
C ILE A 304 5.64 13.23 -25.24
N GLN A 305 6.96 13.09 -25.40
CA GLN A 305 7.54 12.25 -26.45
C GLN A 305 7.34 10.75 -26.21
N ARG A 306 7.49 10.28 -24.96
CA ARG A 306 7.51 8.84 -24.65
C ARG A 306 6.14 8.28 -24.27
N THR A 307 5.26 9.09 -23.70
CA THR A 307 3.94 8.62 -23.23
C THR A 307 2.79 9.15 -24.08
N GLY A 308 3.08 10.02 -25.07
CA GLY A 308 2.06 10.76 -25.81
C GLY A 308 1.23 11.64 -24.89
N LEU A 309 1.88 12.29 -23.91
CA LEU A 309 1.19 13.12 -22.93
C LEU A 309 0.46 14.26 -23.64
N THR A 310 -0.84 14.38 -23.38
CA THR A 310 -1.66 15.51 -23.80
C THR A 310 -2.42 16.06 -22.61
N ARG A 311 -2.87 17.31 -22.70
CA ARG A 311 -3.71 17.92 -21.65
C ARG A 311 -4.95 17.08 -21.37
N THR A 312 -5.63 16.62 -22.42
CA THR A 312 -6.80 15.75 -22.31
C THR A 312 -6.49 14.45 -21.58
N LYS A 313 -5.34 13.82 -21.85
CA LYS A 313 -4.91 12.60 -21.17
C LYS A 313 -4.67 12.84 -19.68
N VAL A 314 -4.03 13.95 -19.31
CA VAL A 314 -3.83 14.35 -17.91
C VAL A 314 -5.18 14.51 -17.21
N GLN A 315 -6.10 15.30 -17.78
CA GLN A 315 -7.40 15.55 -17.16
C GLN A 315 -8.23 14.27 -17.03
N LYS A 316 -8.21 13.39 -18.03
CA LYS A 316 -8.86 12.08 -17.96
C LYS A 316 -8.28 11.25 -16.81
N LYS A 317 -6.97 11.20 -16.66
CA LYS A 317 -6.31 10.43 -15.59
C LYS A 317 -6.63 10.99 -14.21
N LEU A 318 -6.62 12.31 -14.03
CA LEU A 318 -7.02 12.93 -12.75
C LEU A 318 -8.46 12.59 -12.34
N ILE A 319 -9.38 12.53 -13.30
CA ILE A 319 -10.77 12.10 -13.04
C ILE A 319 -10.80 10.61 -12.70
N GLU A 320 -10.15 9.78 -13.53
CA GLU A 320 -10.09 8.33 -13.35
C GLU A 320 -9.52 7.94 -11.98
N THR A 321 -8.42 8.57 -11.56
CA THR A 321 -7.73 8.24 -10.30
C THR A 321 -8.34 8.91 -9.06
N SER A 322 -9.31 9.81 -9.22
CA SER A 322 -10.04 10.41 -8.09
C SER A 322 -10.90 9.40 -7.32
N LEU A 323 -11.18 8.25 -7.94
CA LEU A 323 -11.83 7.09 -7.34
C LEU A 323 -10.96 5.87 -7.57
N TRP A 324 -10.98 4.91 -6.65
CA TRP A 324 -10.33 3.62 -6.84
C TRP A 324 -11.35 2.68 -7.49
N MET A 325 -11.26 2.50 -8.81
CA MET A 325 -12.20 1.65 -9.57
C MET A 325 -13.69 2.00 -9.31
N GLY A 326 -14.00 3.28 -9.14
CA GLY A 326 -15.35 3.78 -8.85
C GLY A 326 -15.71 3.87 -7.37
N GLU A 327 -14.81 3.51 -6.46
CA GLU A 327 -15.02 3.57 -5.02
C GLU A 327 -14.24 4.72 -4.37
N ASP A 328 -14.82 5.32 -3.33
CA ASP A 328 -14.13 6.30 -2.50
C ASP A 328 -13.08 5.59 -1.63
N TYR A 329 -11.83 6.00 -1.81
CA TYR A 329 -10.69 5.53 -1.05
C TYR A 329 -10.05 6.64 -0.20
N GLY A 330 -10.65 7.83 -0.19
CA GLY A 330 -10.19 8.99 0.56
C GLY A 330 -9.37 10.00 -0.25
N HIS A 331 -9.41 9.93 -1.58
CA HIS A 331 -8.68 10.86 -2.46
C HIS A 331 -8.94 12.32 -2.08
N TRP A 332 -7.86 13.12 -2.01
CA TRP A 332 -7.95 14.54 -1.74
C TRP A 332 -6.88 15.32 -2.52
N LEU A 333 -7.34 16.25 -3.37
CA LEU A 333 -6.48 17.11 -4.17
C LEU A 333 -7.13 18.47 -4.42
N PRO A 334 -6.93 19.46 -3.54
CA PRO A 334 -7.41 20.82 -3.77
C PRO A 334 -6.79 21.45 -5.02
N ILE A 335 -7.61 22.01 -5.93
CA ILE A 335 -7.16 22.59 -7.22
C ILE A 335 -6.02 23.61 -7.04
N LYS A 336 -6.16 24.51 -6.06
CA LYS A 336 -5.15 25.56 -5.76
C LYS A 336 -3.77 25.00 -5.40
N ASP A 337 -3.74 23.76 -4.92
CA ASP A 337 -2.56 23.13 -4.35
C ASP A 337 -2.03 21.98 -5.21
N ALA A 338 -2.77 21.59 -6.25
CA ALA A 338 -2.47 20.45 -7.10
C ALA A 338 -1.12 20.61 -7.83
N VAL A 339 -0.25 19.61 -7.69
CA VAL A 339 1.02 19.52 -8.43
C VAL A 339 0.87 18.34 -9.39
N THR A 340 0.58 18.62 -10.66
CA THR A 340 0.19 17.61 -11.64
C THR A 340 0.99 17.77 -12.93
N LEU A 341 0.86 16.82 -13.84
CA LEU A 341 1.40 16.89 -15.21
C LEU A 341 0.75 18.00 -16.08
N ASP A 342 -0.29 18.69 -15.62
CA ASP A 342 -0.90 19.81 -16.36
C ASP A 342 0.09 20.98 -16.54
N VAL A 343 1.12 21.06 -15.67
CA VAL A 343 2.21 22.04 -15.79
C VAL A 343 3.00 21.96 -17.10
N CYS A 344 2.91 20.82 -17.81
CA CYS A 344 3.51 20.65 -19.12
C CYS A 344 2.80 21.44 -20.23
N PHE A 345 1.59 21.92 -19.97
CA PHE A 345 0.75 22.64 -20.92
C PHE A 345 0.40 24.06 -20.47
N SER A 346 0.86 24.46 -19.27
CA SER A 346 0.70 25.81 -18.75
C SER A 346 1.95 26.64 -19.10
N GLY A 347 1.74 27.80 -19.75
CA GLY A 347 2.79 28.81 -20.00
C GLY A 347 3.58 29.14 -18.75
#